data_AF-A0A933ULX1-F1
#
_entry.id   AF-A0A933ULX1-F1
#
_cell.length_a   1.000
_cell.length_b   1.000
_cell.length_c   1.000
_cell.angle_alpha   90.00
_cell.angle_beta   90.00
_cell.angle_gamma   90.00
#
_symmetry.space_group_name_H-M   'P 1'
#
loop_
_entity.id
_entity.type
_entity.pdbx_description
1 polymer ?
#
loop_
_entity_poly.entity_id
_entity_poly.type
_entity_poly.pdbx_seq_one_letter_code
_entity_poly.pdbx_strand_id
1 'polypeptide(L)'
;MTDDLPLTPEDGPGADPLVALLRELPPDLPDVPDRFERVRAARAGRRRRAVLLAAAAVVAVVGTAGVLARGAGAPSFLDPGPAAATDASTCPPVYGDGDPWVPGSPSVPDGGDRLVPQAVPQRALLCRYAPAEDADFRGGATASAGPALDGSVVLVGPLDTLAGDLTWLPEERLGAPYACTAIGGPTTRFLLGLTYPDGVVWVAGNEDPNSCDRSWNGRFATGTNLGRQLAATFDAKTWVGGQAWVVGYSAEAGPCWSPRSGRLGQGRDLVPAGATSLRVCRQDVAGTTPTWTSVEPAEYHRLHGLLDDQRTSPGDSSCSMLDPDAPARTTYELRFDYPAGPPVVVRVDPSCRPAVMSGDREADDAGPLVPEIERLLAAG
;
A
#
# COMPACT_ATOMS: atom_id res chain seq x y z
N MET A 1 -55.51 -7.61 60.95
CA MET A 1 -55.32 -6.18 60.69
C MET A 1 -53.86 -5.99 60.32
N THR A 2 -53.54 -6.29 59.06
CA THR A 2 -52.33 -5.89 58.32
C THR A 2 -52.57 -6.37 56.89
N ASP A 3 -52.40 -5.41 55.99
CA ASP A 3 -52.93 -5.37 54.63
C ASP A 3 -52.25 -6.32 53.64
N ASP A 4 -53.10 -6.87 52.75
CA ASP A 4 -52.74 -7.37 51.44
C ASP A 4 -52.35 -6.20 50.53
N LEU A 5 -51.15 -6.25 49.93
CA LEU A 5 -50.79 -5.42 48.78
C LEU A 5 -50.64 -6.30 47.53
N PRO A 6 -51.19 -5.87 46.38
CA PRO A 6 -51.13 -6.65 45.15
C PRO A 6 -49.79 -6.47 44.43
N LEU A 7 -49.26 -7.58 43.91
CA LEU A 7 -48.16 -7.60 42.95
C LEU A 7 -48.65 -7.11 41.58
N THR A 8 -48.04 -6.04 41.06
CA THR A 8 -48.18 -5.64 39.66
C THR A 8 -47.23 -6.46 38.77
N PRO A 9 -47.67 -6.84 37.54
CA PRO A 9 -46.86 -7.63 36.63
C PRO A 9 -46.13 -6.76 35.58
N GLU A 10 -44.93 -7.21 35.22
CA GLU A 10 -44.19 -7.00 33.96
C GLU A 10 -43.64 -5.60 33.61
N ASP A 11 -42.33 -5.43 33.83
CA ASP A 11 -41.46 -4.57 32.99
C ASP A 11 -40.42 -5.48 32.31
N GLY A 12 -40.61 -5.71 31.01
CA GLY A 12 -39.69 -6.48 30.15
C GLY A 12 -38.46 -5.67 29.72
N PRO A 13 -37.38 -6.34 29.27
CA PRO A 13 -36.12 -5.69 28.93
C PRO A 13 -36.25 -4.84 27.66
N GLY A 14 -35.57 -3.69 27.69
CA GLY A 14 -35.65 -2.61 26.72
C GLY A 14 -35.64 -3.03 25.26
N ALA A 15 -36.69 -2.62 24.55
CA ALA A 15 -36.70 -2.57 23.10
C ALA A 15 -35.59 -1.63 22.63
N ASP A 16 -34.67 -2.17 21.84
CA ASP A 16 -33.57 -1.45 21.22
C ASP A 16 -34.12 -0.25 20.41
N PRO A 17 -33.73 1.00 20.72
CA PRO A 17 -34.21 2.19 20.01
C PRO A 17 -33.92 2.13 18.50
N LEU A 18 -32.95 1.32 18.07
CA LEU A 18 -32.67 1.09 16.65
C LEU A 18 -33.80 0.32 15.94
N VAL A 19 -34.45 -0.62 16.64
CA VAL A 19 -35.58 -1.41 16.10
C VAL A 19 -36.83 -0.55 15.99
N ALA A 20 -37.02 0.40 16.90
CA ALA A 20 -38.09 1.39 16.80
C ALA A 20 -37.88 2.31 15.58
N LEU A 21 -36.65 2.80 15.38
CA LEU A 21 -36.31 3.67 14.24
C LEU A 21 -36.48 2.97 12.89
N LEU A 22 -36.12 1.68 12.80
CA LEU A 22 -36.28 0.89 11.57
C LEU A 22 -37.76 0.61 11.23
N ARG A 23 -38.66 0.61 12.22
CA ARG A 23 -40.10 0.44 12.01
C ARG A 23 -40.81 1.73 11.59
N GLU A 24 -40.19 2.89 11.80
CA GLU A 24 -40.70 4.20 11.38
C GLU A 24 -40.33 4.56 9.94
N LEU A 25 -39.47 3.78 9.28
CA LEU A 25 -39.15 4.00 7.86
C LEU A 25 -40.37 3.69 6.98
N PRO A 26 -40.70 4.56 6.00
CA PRO A 26 -41.79 4.31 5.06
C PRO A 26 -41.55 2.99 4.30
N PRO A 27 -42.60 2.19 4.02
CA PRO A 27 -42.46 0.92 3.29
C PRO A 27 -41.98 1.10 1.84
N ASP A 28 -42.09 2.32 1.29
CA ASP A 28 -41.72 2.66 -0.08
C ASP A 28 -40.52 3.61 -0.10
N LEU A 29 -39.33 3.08 0.19
CA LEU A 29 -38.09 3.77 -0.17
C LEU A 29 -37.93 3.71 -1.70
N PRO A 30 -37.61 4.83 -2.37
CA PRO A 30 -37.38 4.83 -3.81
C PRO A 30 -36.23 3.87 -4.15
N ASP A 31 -36.46 3.01 -5.14
CA ASP A 31 -35.49 2.03 -5.63
C ASP A 31 -34.19 2.76 -6.01
N VAL A 32 -33.16 2.64 -5.17
CA VAL A 32 -31.84 3.19 -5.46
C VAL A 32 -31.23 2.27 -6.49
N PRO A 33 -31.00 2.71 -7.75
CA PRO A 33 -30.51 1.82 -8.79
C PRO A 33 -29.16 1.24 -8.36
N ASP A 34 -29.16 -0.10 -8.25
CA ASP A 34 -28.04 -0.90 -7.78
C ASP A 34 -26.75 -0.44 -8.48
N ARG A 35 -25.77 -0.05 -7.68
CA ARG A 35 -24.44 0.35 -8.15
C ARG A 35 -23.84 -0.73 -9.05
N PHE A 36 -24.14 -2.01 -8.79
CA PHE A 36 -23.69 -3.13 -9.61
C PHE A 36 -24.37 -3.20 -10.98
N GLU A 37 -25.64 -2.80 -11.11
CA GLU A 37 -26.31 -2.74 -12.42
C GLU A 37 -25.73 -1.65 -13.32
N ARG A 38 -25.40 -0.47 -12.76
CA ARG A 38 -24.69 0.59 -13.50
C ARG A 38 -23.33 0.12 -14.02
N VAL A 39 -22.59 -0.64 -13.22
CA VAL A 39 -21.29 -1.22 -13.62
C VAL A 39 -21.45 -2.30 -14.70
N ARG A 40 -22.48 -3.15 -14.61
CA ARG A 40 -22.77 -4.17 -15.63
C ARG A 40 -23.17 -3.54 -16.97
N ALA A 41 -24.03 -2.52 -16.95
CA ALA A 41 -24.44 -1.79 -18.15
C ALA A 41 -23.24 -1.12 -18.85
N ALA A 42 -22.34 -0.50 -18.08
CA ALA A 42 -21.11 0.10 -18.62
C ALA A 42 -20.15 -0.93 -19.24
N ARG A 43 -20.04 -2.14 -18.67
CA ARG A 43 -19.24 -3.25 -19.25
C ARG A 43 -19.86 -3.80 -20.53
N ALA A 44 -21.19 -3.94 -20.60
CA ALA A 44 -21.89 -4.41 -21.79
C ALA A 44 -21.72 -3.45 -22.99
N GLY A 45 -21.72 -2.14 -22.74
CA GLY A 45 -21.46 -1.12 -23.77
C GLY A 45 -20.05 -1.18 -24.37
N ARG A 46 -19.03 -1.48 -23.55
CA ARG A 46 -17.63 -1.59 -24.02
C ARG A 46 -17.38 -2.84 -24.85
N ARG A 47 -17.97 -3.99 -24.49
CA ARG A 47 -17.84 -5.23 -25.28
C ARG A 47 -18.41 -5.06 -26.70
N ARG A 48 -19.53 -4.35 -26.85
CA ARG A 48 -20.12 -4.06 -28.17
C ARG A 48 -19.21 -3.17 -29.03
N ARG A 49 -18.49 -2.21 -28.44
CA ARG A 49 -17.53 -1.34 -29.16
C ARG A 49 -16.25 -2.08 -29.57
N ALA A 50 -15.75 -2.98 -28.72
CA ALA A 50 -14.56 -3.77 -29.02
C ALA A 50 -14.78 -4.75 -30.19
N VAL A 51 -15.97 -5.36 -30.29
CA VAL A 51 -16.32 -6.27 -31.40
C VAL A 51 -16.42 -5.50 -32.74
N LEU A 52 -16.89 -4.25 -32.72
CA LEU A 52 -16.96 -3.42 -33.94
C LEU A 52 -15.57 -2.96 -34.43
N LEU A 53 -14.60 -2.74 -33.53
CA LEU A 53 -13.23 -2.37 -33.91
C LEU A 53 -12.40 -3.57 -34.40
N ALA A 54 -12.64 -4.77 -33.88
CA ALA A 54 -11.96 -5.98 -34.34
C ALA A 54 -12.34 -6.38 -35.78
N ALA A 55 -13.54 -6.00 -36.25
CA ALA A 55 -13.97 -6.25 -37.63
C ALA A 55 -13.27 -5.36 -38.67
N ALA A 56 -12.70 -4.21 -38.26
CA ALA A 56 -12.02 -3.29 -39.17
C ALA A 56 -10.54 -3.63 -39.41
N ALA A 57 -9.91 -4.47 -38.57
CA ALA A 57 -8.47 -4.72 -38.60
C ALA A 57 -8.02 -5.93 -39.44
N VAL A 58 -8.95 -6.67 -40.07
CA VAL A 58 -8.63 -7.93 -40.79
C VAL A 58 -8.27 -7.71 -42.28
N VAL A 59 -8.30 -6.49 -42.82
CA VAL A 59 -8.17 -6.25 -44.28
C VAL A 59 -6.77 -5.83 -44.76
N ALA A 60 -5.75 -5.71 -43.90
CA ALA A 60 -4.45 -5.19 -44.36
C ALA A 60 -3.21 -5.89 -43.78
N VAL A 61 -2.93 -7.13 -44.18
CA VAL A 61 -1.57 -7.69 -44.08
C VAL A 61 -1.28 -8.63 -45.26
N VAL A 62 -0.70 -8.09 -46.34
CA VAL A 62 0.11 -8.86 -47.30
C VAL A 62 1.38 -8.06 -47.59
N GLY A 63 2.53 -8.64 -47.27
CA GLY A 63 3.84 -8.22 -47.76
C GLY A 63 4.71 -7.50 -46.72
N THR A 64 5.59 -8.23 -46.03
CA THR A 64 7.02 -8.34 -46.39
C THR A 64 7.75 -9.13 -45.31
N ALA A 65 8.41 -10.21 -45.72
CA ALA A 65 9.40 -10.93 -44.94
C ALA A 65 10.75 -10.21 -45.08
N GLY A 66 11.51 -10.10 -43.98
CA GLY A 66 12.92 -9.72 -44.05
C GLY A 66 13.52 -9.19 -42.75
N VAL A 67 14.55 -9.91 -42.28
CA VAL A 67 15.62 -9.53 -41.34
C VAL A 67 15.34 -9.74 -39.84
N LEU A 68 15.90 -10.84 -39.37
CA LEU A 68 16.28 -11.10 -37.98
C LEU A 68 17.35 -10.09 -37.53
N ALA A 69 17.10 -9.37 -36.46
CA ALA A 69 18.15 -8.80 -35.61
C ALA A 69 17.73 -8.89 -34.13
N ARG A 70 18.46 -9.75 -33.42
CA ARG A 70 18.56 -9.80 -31.96
C ARG A 70 18.91 -8.42 -31.42
N GLY A 71 18.19 -7.99 -30.39
CA GLY A 71 18.50 -6.80 -29.63
C GLY A 71 17.31 -6.40 -28.79
N ALA A 72 17.01 -7.17 -27.74
CA ALA A 72 16.17 -6.70 -26.64
C ALA A 72 16.93 -5.55 -25.98
N GLY A 73 16.71 -4.34 -26.49
CA GLY A 73 17.12 -3.12 -25.82
C GLY A 73 16.29 -2.99 -24.56
N ALA A 74 16.90 -3.28 -23.41
CA ALA A 74 16.43 -2.69 -22.17
C ALA A 74 16.36 -1.18 -22.38
N PRO A 75 15.30 -0.48 -21.91
CA PRO A 75 15.33 0.97 -21.88
C PRO A 75 16.56 1.38 -21.08
N SER A 76 17.47 2.06 -21.76
CA SER A 76 18.68 2.58 -21.15
C SER A 76 18.29 3.77 -20.29
N PHE A 77 18.33 3.61 -18.96
CA PHE A 77 18.17 4.68 -17.96
C PHE A 77 19.41 5.60 -17.88
N LEU A 78 20.15 5.76 -18.99
CA LEU A 78 21.30 6.65 -19.06
C LEU A 78 20.94 7.86 -19.91
N ASP A 79 20.11 8.73 -19.33
CA ASP A 79 20.02 10.14 -19.71
C ASP A 79 20.78 10.96 -18.63
N PRO A 80 21.37 12.12 -18.95
CA PRO A 80 22.20 12.87 -18.02
C PRO A 80 21.34 13.24 -16.82
N GLY A 81 21.73 12.76 -15.64
CA GLY A 81 20.92 12.84 -14.44
C GLY A 81 20.42 14.26 -14.18
N PRO A 82 19.21 14.41 -13.58
CA PRO A 82 18.70 15.72 -13.19
C PRO A 82 19.77 16.50 -12.43
N ALA A 83 19.79 17.82 -12.60
CA ALA A 83 20.59 18.69 -11.74
C ALA A 83 20.34 18.31 -10.27
N ALA A 84 21.40 18.31 -9.46
CA ALA A 84 21.27 18.08 -8.03
C ALA A 84 20.22 19.04 -7.46
N ALA A 85 19.37 18.57 -6.55
CA ALA A 85 18.35 19.39 -5.93
C ALA A 85 18.99 20.63 -5.28
N THR A 86 18.79 21.80 -5.90
CA THR A 86 19.28 23.07 -5.35
C THR A 86 18.13 23.71 -4.59
N ASP A 87 18.17 23.54 -3.27
CA ASP A 87 17.31 24.20 -2.28
C ASP A 87 15.89 23.60 -2.12
N ALA A 88 15.51 23.38 -0.86
CA ALA A 88 14.16 23.01 -0.41
C ALA A 88 13.54 24.10 0.50
N SER A 89 14.05 25.34 0.41
CA SER A 89 13.54 26.47 1.18
C SER A 89 12.23 27.04 0.65
N THR A 90 11.93 26.81 -0.63
CA THR A 90 10.80 27.40 -1.36
C THR A 90 10.14 26.36 -2.28
N CYS A 91 8.81 26.37 -2.33
CA CYS A 91 8.06 25.52 -3.24
C CYS A 91 8.16 26.01 -4.69
N PRO A 92 8.38 25.13 -5.68
CA PRO A 92 8.21 25.49 -7.07
C PRO A 92 6.81 26.08 -7.32
N PRO A 93 6.68 27.18 -8.08
CA PRO A 93 5.39 27.83 -8.31
C PRO A 93 4.42 26.99 -9.16
N VAL A 94 4.97 26.02 -9.89
CA VAL A 94 4.27 25.12 -10.80
C VAL A 94 4.83 23.73 -10.59
N TYR A 95 3.97 22.72 -10.56
CA TYR A 95 4.39 21.33 -10.61
C TYR A 95 4.87 21.02 -12.03
N GLY A 96 6.09 20.51 -12.16
CA GLY A 96 6.73 20.28 -13.45
C GLY A 96 6.18 19.09 -14.23
N ASP A 97 6.78 18.86 -15.39
CA ASP A 97 6.37 17.83 -16.33
C ASP A 97 6.88 16.43 -15.91
N GLY A 98 6.02 15.43 -16.06
CA GLY A 98 6.27 14.06 -15.60
C GLY A 98 5.46 13.74 -14.35
N ASP A 99 5.05 12.49 -14.20
CA ASP A 99 4.26 12.07 -13.04
C ASP A 99 4.78 10.74 -12.47
N PRO A 100 5.19 10.69 -11.20
CA PRO A 100 5.49 11.84 -10.32
C PRO A 100 6.73 12.63 -10.79
N TRP A 101 6.74 13.96 -10.57
CA TRP A 101 7.86 14.85 -10.86
C TRP A 101 8.47 15.41 -9.58
N VAL A 102 9.80 15.61 -9.58
CA VAL A 102 10.53 16.32 -8.53
C VAL A 102 11.46 17.39 -9.14
N PRO A 103 11.76 18.50 -8.42
CA PRO A 103 12.60 19.58 -8.94
C PRO A 103 14.05 19.21 -9.26
N GLY A 104 14.57 18.14 -8.64
CA GLY A 104 15.93 17.69 -8.84
C GLY A 104 16.17 16.33 -8.19
N SER A 105 17.25 15.66 -8.61
CA SER A 105 17.69 14.42 -7.97
C SER A 105 18.17 14.69 -6.55
N PRO A 106 18.03 13.72 -5.63
CA PRO A 106 18.50 13.88 -4.27
C PRO A 106 20.02 14.06 -4.28
N SER A 107 20.51 15.04 -3.52
CA SER A 107 21.93 15.41 -3.50
C SER A 107 22.70 14.82 -2.30
N VAL A 108 22.02 14.03 -1.47
CA VAL A 108 22.57 13.35 -0.29
C VAL A 108 23.20 12.00 -0.67
N PRO A 109 24.22 11.50 0.07
CA PRO A 109 24.97 10.29 -0.31
C PRO A 109 24.14 9.02 -0.53
N ASP A 110 23.06 8.82 0.24
CA ASP A 110 22.18 7.65 0.20
C ASP A 110 20.86 7.91 -0.56
N GLY A 111 20.76 9.03 -1.29
CA GLY A 111 19.51 9.48 -1.91
C GLY A 111 18.95 8.55 -3.00
N GLY A 112 19.76 7.63 -3.52
CA GLY A 112 19.31 6.62 -4.48
C GLY A 112 18.84 5.31 -3.87
N ASP A 113 19.19 5.03 -2.61
CA ASP A 113 18.98 3.72 -2.00
C ASP A 113 17.66 3.61 -1.21
N ARG A 114 16.99 4.75 -1.02
CA ARG A 114 15.79 4.92 -0.21
C ARG A 114 15.07 6.20 -0.59
N LEU A 115 13.80 6.32 -0.21
CA LEU A 115 13.01 7.50 -0.53
C LEU A 115 13.55 8.76 0.17
N VAL A 116 13.94 8.63 1.44
CA VAL A 116 14.63 9.70 2.21
C VAL A 116 15.74 9.10 3.07
N PRO A 117 16.81 9.86 3.38
CA PRO A 117 17.85 9.46 4.34
C PRO A 117 17.30 9.06 5.70
N GLN A 118 18.01 8.16 6.39
CA GLN A 118 17.72 7.85 7.79
C GLN A 118 18.07 9.00 8.74
N ALA A 119 18.99 9.88 8.33
CA ALA A 119 19.30 11.08 9.08
C ALA A 119 18.03 11.92 9.30
N VAL A 120 17.96 12.65 10.40
CA VAL A 120 16.87 13.58 10.65
C VAL A 120 17.09 14.84 9.81
N PRO A 121 16.14 15.27 8.96
CA PRO A 121 16.29 16.51 8.21
C PRO A 121 16.25 17.71 9.18
N GLN A 122 17.00 18.76 8.85
CA GLN A 122 17.00 20.02 9.61
C GLN A 122 15.73 20.84 9.35
N ARG A 123 15.12 20.66 8.18
CA ARG A 123 13.91 21.36 7.76
C ARG A 123 13.10 20.48 6.82
N ALA A 124 11.78 20.57 6.92
CA ALA A 124 10.84 19.99 5.98
C ALA A 124 9.85 21.06 5.49
N LEU A 125 9.66 21.14 4.18
CA LEU A 125 8.71 22.02 3.50
C LEU A 125 7.77 21.15 2.67
N LEU A 126 6.46 21.28 2.89
CA LEU A 126 5.45 20.57 2.13
C LEU A 126 4.70 21.55 1.24
N CYS A 127 4.63 21.23 -0.04
CA CYS A 127 3.97 22.00 -1.09
C CYS A 127 2.73 21.21 -1.55
N ARG A 128 1.59 21.91 -1.65
CA ARG A 128 0.35 21.39 -2.24
C ARG A 128 0.07 22.15 -3.52
N TYR A 129 -0.24 21.41 -4.57
CA TYR A 129 -0.59 21.97 -5.87
C TYR A 129 -2.07 21.81 -6.15
N ALA A 130 -2.62 22.66 -7.02
CA ALA A 130 -4.02 22.62 -7.40
C ALA A 130 -4.41 21.20 -7.92
N PRO A 131 -5.60 20.69 -7.57
CA PRO A 131 -6.05 19.42 -8.12
C PRO A 131 -6.19 19.50 -9.64
N ALA A 132 -5.85 18.41 -10.34
CA ALA A 132 -6.07 18.28 -11.77
C ALA A 132 -6.91 17.03 -12.08
N GLU A 133 -7.76 17.10 -13.10
CA GLU A 133 -8.52 15.96 -13.59
C GLU A 133 -7.60 15.05 -14.43
N ASP A 134 -7.70 13.72 -14.25
CA ASP A 134 -6.86 12.72 -14.96
C ASP A 134 -6.91 12.83 -16.50
N ALA A 135 -7.98 13.44 -17.05
CA ALA A 135 -8.18 13.59 -18.49
C ALA A 135 -7.27 14.66 -19.12
N ASP A 136 -6.79 15.64 -18.35
CA ASP A 136 -6.01 16.76 -18.89
C ASP A 136 -4.57 16.35 -19.27
N PHE A 137 -4.06 15.24 -18.73
CA PHE A 137 -2.69 14.78 -18.99
C PHE A 137 -2.57 13.69 -20.07
N ARG A 138 -3.65 12.95 -20.40
CA ARG A 138 -3.58 11.82 -21.34
C ARG A 138 -3.88 12.17 -22.80
N GLY A 139 -4.28 13.40 -23.09
CA GLY A 139 -4.91 13.76 -24.36
C GLY A 139 -4.25 14.90 -25.12
N GLY A 140 -2.95 14.85 -25.40
CA GLY A 140 -2.32 15.70 -26.42
C GLY A 140 -2.53 17.21 -26.27
N ALA A 141 -2.87 17.69 -25.07
CA ALA A 141 -2.99 19.10 -24.77
C ALA A 141 -1.59 19.72 -24.90
N THR A 142 -1.49 20.80 -25.67
CA THR A 142 -0.28 21.61 -25.77
C THR A 142 0.22 21.94 -24.37
N ALA A 143 1.51 21.70 -24.10
CA ALA A 143 2.24 21.87 -22.85
C ALA A 143 1.82 23.11 -22.04
N SER A 144 0.70 22.98 -21.35
CA SER A 144 0.17 23.97 -20.43
C SER A 144 0.85 23.64 -19.14
N ALA A 145 1.60 24.60 -18.58
CA ALA A 145 2.28 24.49 -17.30
C ALA A 145 1.49 23.61 -16.31
N GLY A 146 2.15 22.67 -15.64
CA GLY A 146 1.48 21.77 -14.70
C GLY A 146 0.76 22.52 -13.57
N PRO A 147 0.09 21.81 -12.66
CA PRO A 147 -0.74 22.44 -11.63
C PRO A 147 0.00 23.54 -10.85
N ALA A 148 -0.65 24.68 -10.68
CA ALA A 148 -0.09 25.80 -9.93
C ALA A 148 -0.01 25.48 -8.43
N LEU A 149 0.96 26.08 -7.73
CA LEU A 149 1.07 25.97 -6.28
C LEU A 149 -0.18 26.55 -5.61
N ASP A 150 -0.87 25.73 -4.82
CA ASP A 150 -2.05 26.11 -4.03
C ASP A 150 -1.63 26.57 -2.62
N GLY A 151 -0.62 25.94 -2.03
CA GLY A 151 -0.07 26.37 -0.76
C GLY A 151 1.20 25.65 -0.35
N SER A 152 1.83 26.17 0.70
CA SER A 152 3.05 25.59 1.27
C SER A 152 3.07 25.71 2.78
N VAL A 153 3.64 24.72 3.46
CA VAL A 153 3.80 24.71 4.91
C VAL A 153 5.19 24.20 5.28
N VAL A 154 5.88 24.94 6.16
CA VAL A 154 7.07 24.41 6.84
C VAL A 154 6.57 23.53 7.98
N LEU A 155 6.93 22.25 7.95
CA LEU A 155 6.50 21.32 8.98
C LEU A 155 7.21 21.62 10.29
N VAL A 156 6.43 21.65 11.37
CA VAL A 156 6.93 21.73 12.74
C VAL A 156 6.75 20.37 13.43
N GLY A 157 7.51 20.11 14.49
CA GLY A 157 7.41 18.88 15.27
C GLY A 157 8.50 17.83 14.97
N PRO A 158 8.26 16.55 15.30
CA PRO A 158 9.28 15.51 15.28
C PRO A 158 9.63 15.06 13.85
N LEU A 159 10.63 15.71 13.25
CA LEU A 159 11.15 15.35 11.92
C LEU A 159 11.88 13.99 11.90
N ASP A 160 12.24 13.47 13.06
CA ASP A 160 12.76 12.12 13.26
C ASP A 160 11.68 11.06 12.97
N THR A 161 10.43 11.29 13.38
CA THR A 161 9.30 10.41 13.01
C THR A 161 9.07 10.43 11.50
N LEU A 162 9.16 11.60 10.85
CA LEU A 162 9.07 11.71 9.40
C LEU A 162 10.16 10.90 8.69
N ALA A 163 11.41 11.09 9.09
CA ALA A 163 12.52 10.33 8.53
C ALA A 163 12.36 8.82 8.78
N GLY A 164 11.94 8.44 9.98
CA GLY A 164 11.69 7.06 10.38
C GLY A 164 10.59 6.38 9.57
N ASP A 165 9.50 7.08 9.28
CA ASP A 165 8.41 6.55 8.45
C ASP A 165 8.84 6.38 6.99
N LEU A 166 9.54 7.37 6.42
CA LEU A 166 9.84 7.42 4.99
C LEU A 166 11.12 6.67 4.58
N THR A 167 12.10 6.52 5.47
CA THR A 167 13.39 5.91 5.12
C THR A 167 13.30 4.41 4.85
N TRP A 168 12.26 3.74 5.35
CA TRP A 168 12.11 2.29 5.30
C TRP A 168 11.04 1.83 4.32
N LEU A 169 10.54 2.71 3.47
CA LEU A 169 9.52 2.32 2.51
C LEU A 169 10.06 1.30 1.52
N PRO A 170 9.26 0.30 1.13
CA PRO A 170 9.69 -0.70 0.16
C PRO A 170 9.95 -0.03 -1.20
N GLU A 171 10.92 -0.56 -1.92
CA GLU A 171 11.19 -0.14 -3.30
C GLU A 171 10.01 -0.53 -4.20
N GLU A 172 9.67 0.32 -5.17
CA GLU A 172 8.67 -0.02 -6.19
C GLU A 172 9.09 -1.27 -6.95
N ARG A 173 8.14 -2.19 -7.14
CA ARG A 173 8.37 -3.39 -7.92
C ARG A 173 8.64 -3.05 -9.38
N LEU A 174 9.77 -3.50 -9.90
CA LEU A 174 10.02 -3.48 -11.33
C LEU A 174 9.15 -4.54 -12.03
N GLY A 175 8.29 -4.11 -12.96
CA GLY A 175 7.64 -4.98 -13.94
C GLY A 175 6.30 -5.61 -13.56
N ALA A 176 5.69 -5.25 -12.42
CA ALA A 176 4.35 -5.69 -12.04
C ALA A 176 3.53 -4.49 -11.55
N PRO A 177 2.74 -3.83 -12.42
CA PRO A 177 1.90 -2.71 -12.01
C PRO A 177 0.86 -3.20 -11.01
N TYR A 178 0.67 -2.45 -9.92
CA TYR A 178 -0.45 -2.68 -9.01
C TYR A 178 -1.77 -2.60 -9.79
N ALA A 179 -2.65 -3.58 -9.60
CA ALA A 179 -3.94 -3.61 -10.28
C ALA A 179 -4.87 -2.57 -9.66
N CYS A 180 -4.86 -1.37 -10.20
CA CYS A 180 -5.68 -0.27 -9.72
C CYS A 180 -7.09 -0.31 -10.33
N THR A 181 -8.10 -0.08 -9.51
CA THR A 181 -9.46 0.10 -10.02
C THR A 181 -9.52 1.37 -10.88
N ALA A 182 -10.36 1.37 -11.92
CA ALA A 182 -10.53 2.54 -12.77
C ALA A 182 -11.46 3.61 -12.13
N ILE A 183 -11.28 3.92 -10.84
CA ILE A 183 -11.98 5.04 -10.21
C ILE A 183 -11.24 6.30 -10.63
N GLY A 184 -11.86 7.14 -11.45
CA GLY A 184 -11.31 8.44 -11.78
C GLY A 184 -11.69 9.49 -10.73
N GLY A 185 -10.93 10.58 -10.68
CA GLY A 185 -11.26 11.77 -9.92
C GLY A 185 -10.12 12.78 -9.96
N PRO A 186 -10.29 13.92 -9.29
CA PRO A 186 -9.21 14.90 -9.18
C PRO A 186 -8.05 14.32 -8.37
N THR A 187 -6.84 14.54 -8.87
CA THR A 187 -5.60 14.15 -8.19
C THR A 187 -4.90 15.39 -7.67
N THR A 188 -4.63 15.42 -6.37
CA THR A 188 -3.87 16.51 -5.72
C THR A 188 -2.40 16.10 -5.62
N ARG A 189 -1.50 16.95 -6.13
CA ARG A 189 -0.06 16.66 -6.14
C ARG A 189 0.64 17.36 -4.98
N PHE A 190 1.61 16.66 -4.39
CA PHE A 190 2.40 17.16 -3.29
C PHE A 190 3.90 17.03 -3.57
N LEU A 191 4.67 17.98 -3.03
CA LEU A 191 6.13 17.89 -2.92
C LEU A 191 6.57 18.10 -1.48
N LEU A 192 7.30 17.15 -0.92
CA LEU A 192 7.96 17.26 0.37
C LEU A 192 9.45 17.50 0.14
N GLY A 193 9.90 18.72 0.39
CA GLY A 193 11.31 19.11 0.37
C GLY A 193 11.95 18.95 1.74
N LEU A 194 13.05 18.23 1.80
CA LEU A 194 13.80 17.92 3.02
C LEU A 194 15.23 18.45 2.90
N THR A 195 15.64 19.28 3.86
CA THR A 195 17.00 19.83 3.92
C THR A 195 17.82 19.10 4.98
N TYR A 196 19.00 18.63 4.57
CA TYR A 196 20.00 17.96 5.40
C TYR A 196 21.28 18.80 5.45
N PRO A 197 22.20 18.54 6.41
CA PRO A 197 23.52 19.19 6.41
C PRO A 197 24.26 19.02 5.08
N ASP A 198 24.13 17.85 4.47
CA ASP A 198 24.92 17.43 3.30
C ASP A 198 24.13 17.50 1.98
N GLY A 199 22.90 18.01 1.99
CA GLY A 199 22.10 18.08 0.76
C GLY A 199 20.60 18.25 0.93
N VAL A 200 19.89 18.03 -0.17
CA VAL A 200 18.44 18.16 -0.27
C VAL A 200 17.84 16.92 -0.91
N VAL A 201 16.64 16.56 -0.45
CA VAL A 201 15.79 15.54 -1.07
C VAL A 201 14.42 16.13 -1.30
N TRP A 202 13.87 15.93 -2.50
CA TRP A 202 12.47 16.19 -2.80
C TRP A 202 11.76 14.86 -2.95
N VAL A 203 10.60 14.70 -2.31
CA VAL A 203 9.72 13.54 -2.45
C VAL A 203 8.41 14.01 -3.05
N ALA A 204 8.03 13.39 -4.16
CA ALA A 204 6.72 13.55 -4.77
C ALA A 204 5.78 12.45 -4.33
N GLY A 205 4.52 12.83 -4.12
CA GLY A 205 3.41 11.91 -3.88
C GLY A 205 2.09 12.55 -4.28
N ASN A 206 1.15 11.72 -4.72
CA ASN A 206 -0.14 12.17 -5.24
C ASN A 206 -1.27 11.61 -4.40
N GLU A 207 -2.20 12.47 -4.00
CA GLU A 207 -3.48 12.03 -3.45
C GLU A 207 -4.44 11.79 -4.60
N ASP A 208 -4.58 10.51 -4.97
CA ASP A 208 -5.52 10.04 -5.98
C ASP A 208 -6.63 9.19 -5.34
N PRO A 209 -7.82 9.11 -5.96
CA PRO A 209 -8.95 8.35 -5.41
C PRO A 209 -8.70 6.85 -5.20
N ASN A 210 -7.79 6.23 -5.96
CA ASN A 210 -7.44 4.82 -5.81
C ASN A 210 -6.25 4.60 -4.88
N SER A 211 -5.52 5.65 -4.49
CA SER A 211 -4.29 5.58 -3.71
C SER A 211 -3.28 4.62 -4.35
N CYS A 212 -3.12 4.78 -5.65
CA CYS A 212 -2.41 3.88 -6.53
C CYS A 212 -1.16 4.50 -7.13
N ASP A 213 -1.06 5.83 -7.08
CA ASP A 213 0.13 6.50 -7.53
C ASP A 213 1.29 6.18 -6.60
N ARG A 214 2.45 5.94 -7.21
CA ARG A 214 3.72 5.75 -6.52
C ARG A 214 4.22 7.06 -5.92
N SER A 215 5.13 6.94 -4.95
CA SER A 215 5.91 8.08 -4.45
C SER A 215 7.38 7.97 -4.90
N TRP A 216 8.04 9.10 -5.13
CA TRP A 216 9.32 9.12 -5.85
C TRP A 216 10.20 10.30 -5.41
N ASN A 217 11.52 10.12 -5.41
CA ASN A 217 12.45 11.19 -5.04
C ASN A 217 13.41 11.67 -6.15
N GLY A 218 13.27 11.16 -7.38
CA GLY A 218 14.21 11.41 -8.48
C GLY A 218 15.07 10.19 -8.84
N ARG A 219 15.24 9.25 -7.92
CA ARG A 219 16.10 8.07 -8.08
C ARG A 219 15.51 6.79 -7.47
N PHE A 220 14.80 6.92 -6.37
CA PHE A 220 14.09 5.86 -5.68
C PHE A 220 12.59 6.04 -5.83
N ALA A 221 11.90 4.94 -6.11
CA ALA A 221 10.46 4.85 -6.17
C ALA A 221 9.95 3.91 -5.08
N THR A 222 8.77 4.20 -4.54
CA THR A 222 8.01 3.25 -3.72
C THR A 222 6.60 3.09 -4.29
N GLY A 223 6.09 1.86 -4.31
CA GLY A 223 4.70 1.57 -4.70
C GLY A 223 3.68 2.12 -3.70
N THR A 224 4.15 2.66 -2.59
CA THR A 224 3.34 3.33 -1.59
C THR A 224 2.83 4.67 -2.06
N ASN A 225 1.52 4.82 -1.97
CA ASN A 225 0.89 6.12 -2.10
C ASN A 225 1.01 6.92 -0.79
N LEU A 226 1.76 8.02 -0.83
CA LEU A 226 1.87 8.95 0.29
C LEU A 226 0.83 10.08 0.26
N GLY A 227 -0.01 10.15 -0.79
CA GLY A 227 -0.88 11.29 -1.04
C GLY A 227 -1.78 11.70 0.12
N ARG A 228 -2.54 10.74 0.68
CA ARG A 228 -3.41 11.01 1.84
C ARG A 228 -2.62 11.43 3.08
N GLN A 229 -1.44 10.83 3.30
CA GLN A 229 -0.60 11.20 4.43
C GLN A 229 -0.04 12.62 4.26
N LEU A 230 0.36 12.99 3.04
CA LEU A 230 0.84 14.33 2.71
C LEU A 230 -0.31 15.35 2.83
N ALA A 231 -1.52 15.04 2.36
CA ALA A 231 -2.69 15.89 2.55
C ALA A 231 -2.99 16.15 4.04
N ALA A 232 -3.05 15.08 4.84
CA ALA A 232 -3.29 15.19 6.28
C ALA A 232 -2.15 15.93 7.01
N THR A 233 -0.89 15.70 6.61
CA THR A 233 0.29 16.43 7.11
C THR A 233 0.21 17.91 6.75
N PHE A 234 -0.24 18.25 5.55
CA PHE A 234 -0.39 19.63 5.10
C PHE A 234 -1.41 20.38 5.95
N ASP A 235 -2.59 19.78 6.16
CA ASP A 235 -3.66 20.38 6.96
C ASP A 235 -3.27 20.49 8.44
N ALA A 236 -2.58 19.48 8.98
CA ALA A 236 -2.11 19.48 10.36
C ALA A 236 -0.88 20.37 10.59
N LYS A 237 -0.14 20.74 9.52
CA LYS A 237 1.14 21.48 9.56
C LYS A 237 2.26 20.80 10.34
N THR A 238 2.09 19.52 10.64
CA THR A 238 3.02 18.64 11.34
C THR A 238 2.94 17.26 10.71
N TRP A 239 4.03 16.48 10.76
CA TRP A 239 4.00 15.11 10.28
C TRP A 239 2.97 14.28 11.05
N VAL A 240 1.99 13.73 10.34
CA VAL A 240 1.03 12.77 10.90
C VAL A 240 1.59 11.36 10.71
N GLY A 241 2.43 10.95 11.65
CA GLY A 241 3.07 9.64 11.65
C GLY A 241 2.07 8.50 11.89
N GLY A 242 2.46 7.28 11.52
CA GLY A 242 1.72 6.07 11.86
C GLY A 242 0.38 5.85 11.12
N GLN A 243 0.01 6.71 10.17
CA GLN A 243 -1.31 6.66 9.49
C GLN A 243 -1.28 6.34 7.99
N ALA A 244 -0.12 6.31 7.32
CA ALA A 244 -0.06 6.28 5.85
C ALA A 244 -0.54 4.98 5.17
N TRP A 245 -0.83 3.92 5.91
CA TRP A 245 -0.91 2.56 5.34
C TRP A 245 -2.24 1.86 5.58
N VAL A 246 -3.11 2.45 6.38
CA VAL A 246 -4.40 1.85 6.70
C VAL A 246 -5.44 2.45 5.77
N VAL A 247 -5.38 2.07 4.49
CA VAL A 247 -6.49 2.32 3.57
C VAL A 247 -7.66 1.45 4.03
N GLY A 248 -8.50 1.96 4.94
CA GLY A 248 -9.84 1.44 5.20
C GLY A 248 -9.95 -0.04 5.59
N TYR A 249 -8.97 -0.62 6.27
CA TYR A 249 -9.09 -1.98 6.77
C TYR A 249 -9.82 -1.98 8.12
N SER A 250 -10.94 -2.70 8.15
CA SER A 250 -11.92 -2.67 9.22
C SER A 250 -11.31 -3.05 10.57
N ALA A 251 -11.92 -2.57 11.65
CA ALA A 251 -11.73 -3.08 13.02
C ALA A 251 -12.04 -4.60 13.16
N GLU A 252 -12.34 -5.29 12.06
CA GLU A 252 -12.54 -6.73 11.93
C GLU A 252 -11.26 -7.47 11.53
N ALA A 253 -10.15 -6.76 11.32
CA ALA A 253 -8.83 -7.36 11.23
C ALA A 253 -8.58 -8.19 12.50
N GLY A 254 -8.65 -9.51 12.37
CA GLY A 254 -8.51 -10.44 13.50
C GLY A 254 -7.21 -10.21 14.27
N PRO A 255 -7.07 -10.73 15.50
CA PRO A 255 -5.98 -10.36 16.39
C PRO A 255 -4.57 -10.79 15.92
N CYS A 256 -4.46 -11.66 14.92
CA CYS A 256 -3.20 -11.95 14.22
C CYS A 256 -2.83 -10.96 13.12
N TRP A 257 -3.73 -10.07 12.72
CA TRP A 257 -3.46 -9.16 11.62
C TRP A 257 -2.50 -8.06 12.04
N SER A 258 -1.32 -8.03 11.41
CA SER A 258 -0.37 -6.92 11.54
C SER A 258 -0.40 -6.07 10.27
N PRO A 259 -0.45 -4.73 10.37
CA PRO A 259 -0.32 -3.85 9.21
C PRO A 259 0.91 -4.21 8.39
N ARG A 260 0.73 -4.31 7.07
CA ARG A 260 1.79 -4.66 6.11
C ARG A 260 2.20 -3.41 5.33
N SER A 261 2.82 -2.45 6.02
CA SER A 261 3.39 -1.25 5.37
C SER A 261 4.56 -1.58 4.43
N GLY A 262 5.07 -2.80 4.51
CA GLY A 262 6.30 -3.20 3.88
C GLY A 262 7.55 -2.62 4.57
N ARG A 263 8.72 -3.04 4.10
CA ARG A 263 10.04 -2.58 4.55
C ARG A 263 11.01 -2.60 3.36
N LEU A 264 11.91 -1.63 3.30
CA LEU A 264 13.05 -1.63 2.40
C LEU A 264 13.81 -2.98 2.47
N GLY A 265 14.09 -3.57 1.30
CA GLY A 265 14.71 -4.88 1.18
C GLY A 265 13.74 -6.05 1.02
N GLN A 266 12.46 -5.90 1.37
CA GLN A 266 11.46 -6.98 1.21
C GLN A 266 11.20 -7.37 -0.25
N GLY A 267 11.59 -6.55 -1.23
CA GLY A 267 11.55 -6.94 -2.65
C GLY A 267 12.64 -7.95 -3.05
N ARG A 268 13.62 -8.22 -2.17
CA ARG A 268 14.74 -9.13 -2.42
C ARG A 268 14.57 -10.43 -1.64
N ASP A 269 14.28 -10.32 -0.35
CA ASP A 269 14.18 -11.43 0.60
C ASP A 269 12.81 -11.44 1.29
N LEU A 270 12.28 -12.63 1.64
CA LEU A 270 11.05 -12.73 2.47
C LEU A 270 11.27 -12.09 3.85
N VAL A 271 12.46 -12.27 4.42
CA VAL A 271 12.87 -11.67 5.69
C VAL A 271 14.29 -11.15 5.52
N PRO A 272 14.49 -9.82 5.48
CA PRO A 272 15.82 -9.24 5.46
C PRO A 272 16.64 -9.66 6.70
N ALA A 273 17.96 -9.79 6.54
CA ALA A 273 18.83 -10.10 7.66
C ALA A 273 18.77 -9.03 8.78
N GLY A 274 19.08 -9.43 10.02
CA GLY A 274 19.22 -8.52 11.15
C GLY A 274 17.96 -8.35 12.02
N ALA A 275 16.98 -9.25 11.87
CA ALA A 275 15.87 -9.34 12.81
C ALA A 275 16.38 -9.58 14.24
N THR A 276 15.76 -8.92 15.23
CA THR A 276 16.13 -9.01 16.65
C THR A 276 15.14 -9.80 17.48
N SER A 277 13.91 -9.99 17.01
CA SER A 277 12.91 -10.83 17.69
C SER A 277 11.87 -11.32 16.69
N LEU A 278 11.24 -12.43 17.03
CA LEU A 278 10.12 -12.99 16.30
C LEU A 278 8.90 -13.08 17.22
N ARG A 279 7.74 -12.73 16.70
CA ARG A 279 6.45 -13.10 17.27
C ARG A 279 5.66 -13.90 16.24
N VAL A 280 4.99 -14.94 16.70
CA VAL A 280 4.17 -15.83 15.87
C VAL A 280 2.73 -15.74 16.35
N CYS A 281 1.82 -15.47 15.43
CA CYS A 281 0.39 -15.57 15.70
C CYS A 281 -0.20 -16.67 14.86
N ARG A 282 -0.94 -17.57 15.50
CA ARG A 282 -1.70 -18.63 14.84
C ARG A 282 -3.17 -18.30 14.90
N GLN A 283 -3.85 -18.44 13.76
CA GLN A 283 -5.29 -18.26 13.64
C GLN A 283 -5.92 -19.49 13.00
N ASP A 284 -6.74 -20.21 13.76
CA ASP A 284 -7.59 -21.28 13.23
C ASP A 284 -9.00 -20.73 12.96
N VAL A 285 -9.54 -20.98 11.77
CA VAL A 285 -10.91 -20.56 11.41
C VAL A 285 -11.97 -21.25 12.30
N ALA A 286 -11.64 -22.36 12.95
CA ALA A 286 -12.56 -23.21 13.69
C ALA A 286 -12.58 -23.01 15.22
N GLY A 287 -11.92 -21.98 15.79
CA GLY A 287 -12.26 -21.54 17.16
C GLY A 287 -11.13 -21.35 18.18
N THR A 288 -9.89 -21.10 17.77
CA THR A 288 -8.89 -20.57 18.72
C THR A 288 -8.96 -19.05 18.76
N THR A 289 -8.90 -18.46 19.96
CA THR A 289 -8.62 -17.02 20.09
C THR A 289 -7.17 -16.81 19.68
N PRO A 290 -6.90 -16.05 18.61
CA PRO A 290 -5.53 -15.94 18.12
C PRO A 290 -4.67 -15.15 19.10
N THR A 291 -3.50 -15.71 19.45
CA THR A 291 -2.55 -15.12 20.40
C THR A 291 -1.15 -15.01 19.78
N TRP A 292 -0.48 -13.89 20.05
CA TRP A 292 0.91 -13.69 19.70
C TRP A 292 1.83 -14.37 20.72
N THR A 293 2.69 -15.25 20.24
CA THR A 293 3.72 -15.94 21.02
C THR A 293 5.08 -15.35 20.66
N SER A 294 5.81 -14.86 21.64
CA SER A 294 7.18 -14.37 21.45
C SER A 294 8.15 -15.54 21.37
N VAL A 295 9.12 -15.44 20.45
CA VAL A 295 10.15 -16.45 20.24
C VAL A 295 11.51 -15.80 20.41
N GLU A 296 12.37 -16.43 21.21
CA GLU A 296 13.71 -15.92 21.48
C GLU A 296 14.61 -16.02 20.23
N PRO A 297 15.56 -15.08 20.03
CA PRO A 297 16.45 -15.07 18.86
C PRO A 297 17.17 -16.38 18.57
N ALA A 298 17.64 -17.04 19.62
CA ALA A 298 18.35 -18.31 19.51
C ALA A 298 17.48 -19.44 18.94
N GLU A 299 16.15 -19.33 19.04
CA GLU A 299 15.22 -20.41 18.76
C GLU A 299 14.69 -20.38 17.32
N TYR A 300 14.64 -19.21 16.68
CA TYR A 300 14.09 -19.06 15.33
C TYR A 300 15.11 -19.08 14.18
N HIS A 301 16.41 -19.25 14.47
CA HIS A 301 17.44 -19.32 13.43
C HIS A 301 17.14 -20.37 12.35
N ARG A 302 16.58 -21.52 12.75
CA ARG A 302 16.16 -22.56 11.81
C ARG A 302 15.00 -22.10 10.91
N LEU A 303 14.00 -21.42 11.48
CA LEU A 303 12.89 -20.85 10.70
C LEU A 303 13.39 -19.80 9.70
N HIS A 304 14.32 -18.94 10.11
CA HIS A 304 14.93 -17.95 9.21
C HIS A 304 15.64 -18.62 8.03
N GLY A 305 16.48 -19.64 8.29
CA GLY A 305 17.14 -20.40 7.22
C GLY A 305 16.15 -21.07 6.26
N LEU A 306 15.03 -21.61 6.78
CA LEU A 306 13.98 -22.18 5.93
C LEU A 306 13.27 -21.13 5.07
N LEU A 307 13.12 -19.90 5.56
CA LEU A 307 12.57 -18.78 4.79
C LEU A 307 13.56 -18.31 3.70
N ASP A 308 14.86 -18.28 4.00
CA ASP A 308 15.92 -17.93 3.05
C ASP A 308 16.05 -18.96 1.92
N ASP A 309 15.83 -20.24 2.23
CA ASP A 309 15.88 -21.34 1.27
C ASP A 309 14.65 -21.41 0.33
N GLN A 310 13.61 -20.59 0.59
CA GLN A 310 12.40 -20.56 -0.23
C GLN A 310 12.69 -20.06 -1.65
N ARG A 311 12.14 -20.76 -2.64
CA ARG A 311 12.11 -20.26 -4.02
C ARG A 311 11.01 -19.22 -4.14
N THR A 312 11.42 -17.96 -4.22
CA THR A 312 10.51 -16.83 -4.16
C THR A 312 10.31 -16.18 -5.53
N SER A 313 9.08 -15.73 -5.80
CA SER A 313 8.72 -14.90 -6.94
C SER A 313 8.24 -13.53 -6.47
N PRO A 314 8.25 -12.51 -7.35
CA PRO A 314 7.47 -11.30 -7.11
C PRO A 314 5.99 -11.69 -7.03
N GLY A 315 5.31 -11.34 -5.94
CA GLY A 315 3.92 -11.73 -5.69
C GLY A 315 2.95 -10.59 -5.43
N ASP A 316 1.72 -10.64 -5.92
CA ASP A 316 0.74 -9.55 -5.72
C ASP A 316 0.03 -9.59 -4.35
N SER A 317 0.54 -10.42 -3.43
CA SER A 317 -0.02 -10.64 -2.09
C SER A 317 -1.47 -11.18 -2.09
N SER A 318 -1.98 -11.65 -3.24
CA SER A 318 -3.28 -12.31 -3.32
C SER A 318 -3.12 -13.80 -3.02
N CYS A 319 -4.01 -14.36 -2.18
CA CYS A 319 -4.08 -15.81 -2.01
C CYS A 319 -5.20 -16.36 -2.90
N SER A 320 -4.86 -17.37 -3.71
CA SER A 320 -5.84 -18.27 -4.33
C SER A 320 -6.00 -19.50 -3.44
N MET A 321 -7.19 -19.71 -2.88
CA MET A 321 -7.49 -20.88 -2.06
C MET A 321 -7.32 -22.16 -2.88
N LEU A 322 -6.61 -23.15 -2.31
CA LEU A 322 -6.45 -24.47 -2.93
C LEU A 322 -7.71 -25.33 -2.78
N ASP A 323 -8.35 -25.25 -1.62
CA ASP A 323 -9.64 -25.90 -1.32
C ASP A 323 -10.56 -24.92 -0.57
N PRO A 324 -11.56 -24.33 -1.26
CA PRO A 324 -12.48 -23.40 -0.62
C PRO A 324 -13.45 -24.10 0.35
N ASP A 325 -13.60 -25.42 0.30
CA ASP A 325 -14.55 -26.16 1.15
C ASP A 325 -13.87 -26.83 2.36
N ALA A 326 -12.55 -26.64 2.51
CA ALA A 326 -11.79 -27.20 3.63
C ALA A 326 -12.36 -26.73 4.99
N PRO A 327 -12.78 -27.66 5.88
CA PRO A 327 -13.51 -27.34 7.10
C PRO A 327 -12.64 -26.72 8.20
N ALA A 328 -11.32 -26.84 8.10
CA ALA A 328 -10.36 -26.22 9.00
C ALA A 328 -9.26 -25.54 8.19
N ARG A 329 -8.97 -24.29 8.52
CA ARG A 329 -7.88 -23.51 7.94
C ARG A 329 -7.07 -22.92 9.06
N THR A 330 -5.76 -23.02 8.92
CA THR A 330 -4.79 -22.45 9.86
C THR A 330 -3.95 -21.46 9.09
N THR A 331 -3.91 -20.22 9.56
CA THR A 331 -3.03 -19.19 9.01
C THR A 331 -2.08 -18.76 10.12
N TYR A 332 -0.83 -18.49 9.75
CA TYR A 332 0.17 -17.94 10.64
C TYR A 332 0.62 -16.56 10.16
N GLU A 333 0.80 -15.65 11.09
CA GLU A 333 1.44 -14.36 10.87
C GLU A 333 2.74 -14.34 11.68
N LEU A 334 3.86 -14.22 10.98
CA LEU A 334 5.19 -14.12 11.56
C LEU A 334 5.60 -12.65 11.52
N ARG A 335 5.94 -12.10 12.69
CA ARG A 335 6.39 -10.72 12.81
C ARG A 335 7.83 -10.67 13.29
N PHE A 336 8.72 -10.22 12.42
CA PHE A 336 10.12 -9.99 12.70
C PHE A 336 10.32 -8.52 13.03
N ASP A 337 10.72 -8.21 14.27
CA ASP A 337 11.08 -6.85 14.67
C ASP A 337 12.60 -6.63 14.50
N TYR A 338 13.02 -5.37 14.31
CA TYR A 338 14.39 -4.97 13.99
C TYR A 338 14.85 -3.82 14.90
N PRO A 339 16.17 -3.56 15.01
CA PRO A 339 16.67 -2.43 15.79
C PRO A 339 16.19 -1.07 15.28
N ALA A 340 15.90 -0.98 13.98
CA ALA A 340 15.41 0.22 13.32
C ALA A 340 14.41 -0.15 12.22
N GLY A 341 13.42 0.72 12.02
CA GLY A 341 12.41 0.61 10.96
C GLY A 341 11.24 -0.31 11.30
N PRO A 342 10.28 -0.43 10.36
CA PRO A 342 9.08 -1.23 10.57
C PRO A 342 9.42 -2.72 10.64
N PRO A 343 8.57 -3.51 11.32
CA PRO A 343 8.69 -4.96 11.31
C PRO A 343 8.52 -5.53 9.89
N VAL A 344 9.06 -6.71 9.67
CA VAL A 344 8.68 -7.55 8.54
C VAL A 344 7.58 -8.50 8.98
N VAL A 345 6.51 -8.56 8.20
CA VAL A 345 5.39 -9.46 8.42
C VAL A 345 5.37 -10.50 7.30
N VAL A 346 5.37 -11.77 7.67
CA VAL A 346 5.27 -12.90 6.74
C VAL A 346 3.99 -13.66 7.07
N ARG A 347 3.06 -13.74 6.10
CA ARG A 347 1.91 -14.63 6.18
C ARG A 347 2.28 -16.00 5.66
N VAL A 348 1.94 -17.03 6.42
CA VAL A 348 2.04 -18.42 6.02
C VAL A 348 0.64 -19.02 6.08
N ASP A 349 0.13 -19.47 4.94
CA ASP A 349 -1.17 -20.12 4.80
C ASP A 349 -1.01 -21.36 3.91
N PRO A 350 -0.90 -22.56 4.50
CA PRO A 350 -0.72 -23.80 3.73
C PRO A 350 -1.94 -24.18 2.87
N SER A 351 -3.10 -23.52 3.06
CA SER A 351 -4.31 -23.73 2.26
C SER A 351 -4.40 -22.77 1.05
N CYS A 352 -3.40 -21.92 0.87
CA CYS A 352 -3.31 -20.90 -0.17
C CYS A 352 -2.21 -21.18 -1.19
N ARG A 353 -2.36 -20.59 -2.39
CA ARG A 353 -1.26 -20.36 -3.32
C ARG A 353 -1.21 -18.87 -3.73
N PRO A 354 -0.06 -18.19 -3.57
CA PRO A 354 1.13 -18.63 -2.81
C PRO A 354 0.80 -18.97 -1.35
N ALA A 355 1.59 -19.87 -0.77
CA ALA A 355 1.43 -20.31 0.62
C ALA A 355 2.20 -19.42 1.60
N VAL A 356 3.19 -18.66 1.13
CA VAL A 356 4.01 -17.75 1.94
C VAL A 356 4.04 -16.40 1.25
N MET A 357 3.80 -15.32 1.98
CA MET A 357 3.82 -13.95 1.45
C MET A 357 4.48 -12.99 2.44
N SER A 358 5.42 -12.18 1.96
CA SER A 358 5.95 -11.04 2.70
C SER A 358 6.14 -9.85 1.77
N GLY A 359 5.30 -8.82 1.94
CA GLY A 359 5.27 -7.66 1.06
C GLY A 359 5.14 -8.09 -0.40
N ASP A 360 6.20 -7.85 -1.17
CA ASP A 360 6.25 -8.11 -2.61
C ASP A 360 6.82 -9.48 -3.00
N ARG A 361 7.17 -10.31 -2.02
CA ARG A 361 7.73 -11.65 -2.26
C ARG A 361 6.77 -12.71 -1.79
N GLU A 362 6.69 -13.77 -2.58
CA GLU A 362 5.84 -14.91 -2.29
C GLU A 362 6.57 -16.22 -2.58
N ALA A 363 6.15 -17.29 -1.91
CA ALA A 363 6.59 -18.65 -2.19
C ALA A 363 5.38 -19.60 -2.16
N ASP A 364 5.44 -20.62 -3.02
CA ASP A 364 4.36 -21.58 -3.21
C ASP A 364 4.25 -22.62 -2.08
N ASP A 365 5.34 -22.87 -1.32
CA ASP A 365 5.43 -24.02 -0.42
C ASP A 365 5.67 -23.60 1.04
N ALA A 366 4.64 -23.77 1.87
CA ALA A 366 4.72 -23.60 3.32
C ALA A 366 5.12 -24.89 4.07
N GLY A 367 5.22 -26.04 3.38
CA GLY A 367 5.42 -27.36 3.97
C GLY A 367 6.64 -27.46 4.91
N PRO A 368 7.82 -26.92 4.53
CA PRO A 368 8.98 -26.90 5.42
C PRO A 368 8.82 -25.97 6.63
N LEU A 369 8.02 -24.90 6.51
CA LEU A 369 7.87 -23.87 7.54
C LEU A 369 6.89 -24.30 8.64
N VAL A 370 5.76 -24.90 8.30
CA VAL A 370 4.67 -25.21 9.24
C VAL A 370 5.14 -26.05 10.44
N PRO A 371 5.89 -27.16 10.28
CA PRO A 371 6.38 -27.95 11.42
C PRO A 371 7.31 -27.16 12.34
N GLU A 372 8.10 -26.23 11.78
CA GLU A 372 9.01 -25.40 12.57
C GLU A 372 8.24 -24.30 13.33
N ILE A 373 7.23 -23.70 12.70
CA ILE A 373 6.34 -22.72 13.34
C ILE A 373 5.59 -23.36 14.51
N GLU A 374 5.02 -24.55 14.32
CA GLU A 374 4.33 -25.29 15.39
C GLU A 374 5.28 -25.71 16.52
N ARG A 375 6.52 -26.08 16.19
CA ARG A 375 7.55 -26.35 17.21
C ARG A 375 7.84 -25.12 18.08
N LEU A 376 7.93 -23.94 17.48
CA LEU A 376 8.15 -22.68 18.19
C LEU A 376 6.95 -22.31 19.07
N LEU A 377 5.73 -22.48 18.55
CA LEU A 377 4.50 -22.24 19.32
C LEU A 377 4.32 -23.19 20.51
N ALA A 378 4.85 -24.41 20.43
CA ALA A 378 4.80 -25.36 21.54
C ALA A 378 5.85 -25.10 22.62
N ALA A 379 6.86 -24.28 22.34
CA ALA A 379 7.98 -23.99 23.25
C ALA A 379 7.81 -22.69 24.04
N GLY A 380 7.09 -21.71 23.50
CA GLY A 380 6.70 -20.46 24.18
C GLY A 380 5.37 -20.57 24.89
#